data_AF-A0A1E8FRY5-F1
#
_entry.id   AF-A0A1E8FRY5-F1
#
_cell.length_a   1.000
_cell.length_b   1.000
_cell.length_c   1.000
_cell.angle_alpha   90.00
_cell.angle_beta   90.00
_cell.angle_gamma   90.00
#
_symmetry.space_group_name_H-M   'P 1'
#
loop_
_entity.id
_entity.type
_entity.pdbx_description
1 polymer ?
#
loop_
_entity_poly.entity_id
_entity_poly.type
_entity_poly.pdbx_seq_one_letter_code
_entity_poly.pdbx_strand_id
1 'polypeptide(L)'
;MKPSVESTGGGAAGSVYQSLILTNSGSAPCILKGFPGVSLVSSPTGAPIGAPADRETAKPPVELLLKPGESGAAVLRYTQAGLYPDCKRVPATGFRIYPPEDTGSVFLAQKREACSNEAVKLLTIEAFQAR
;
A
#
# COMPACT_ATOMS: atom_id res chain seq x y z
N MET A 1 9.67 8.11 6.58
CA MET A 1 9.85 7.48 5.24
C MET A 1 9.15 8.30 4.17
N LYS A 2 9.57 8.19 2.90
CA LYS A 2 8.89 8.81 1.76
C LYS A 2 8.28 7.72 0.85
N PRO A 3 6.95 7.72 0.62
CA PRO A 3 6.31 6.73 -0.25
C PRO A 3 6.35 7.14 -1.72
N SER A 4 6.45 6.17 -2.61
CA SER A 4 6.21 6.30 -4.04
C SER A 4 5.65 4.99 -4.62
N VAL A 5 5.18 5.03 -5.86
CA VAL A 5 4.76 3.84 -6.59
C VAL A 5 5.34 3.81 -7.98
N GLU A 6 5.62 2.61 -8.46
CA GLU A 6 5.97 2.34 -9.84
C GLU A 6 4.98 1.32 -10.42
N SER A 7 4.57 1.52 -11.66
CA SER A 7 3.77 0.51 -12.36
C SER A 7 4.66 -0.69 -12.65
N THR A 8 4.25 -1.89 -12.24
CA THR A 8 4.97 -3.13 -12.57
C THR A 8 4.60 -3.66 -13.95
N GLY A 9 3.72 -2.97 -14.68
CA GLY A 9 3.01 -3.56 -15.81
C GLY A 9 2.03 -4.66 -15.35
N GLY A 10 1.19 -5.13 -16.27
CA GLY A 10 0.22 -6.20 -15.98
C GLY A 10 -1.05 -5.71 -15.28
N GLY A 11 -1.96 -5.11 -16.04
CA GLY A 11 -3.37 -5.04 -15.63
C GLY A 11 -4.07 -6.31 -16.06
N ALA A 12 -4.53 -7.13 -15.12
CA ALA A 12 -5.31 -8.34 -15.41
C ALA A 12 -6.69 -8.21 -14.75
N ALA A 13 -7.76 -8.50 -15.48
CA ALA A 13 -9.14 -8.57 -14.99
C ALA A 13 -9.55 -7.41 -14.04
N GLY A 14 -9.26 -6.17 -14.42
CA GLY A 14 -9.59 -4.97 -13.63
C GLY A 14 -8.82 -4.84 -12.31
N SER A 15 -7.70 -5.55 -12.16
CA SER A 15 -6.70 -5.30 -11.12
C SER A 15 -5.49 -4.55 -11.67
N VAL A 16 -4.88 -3.73 -10.84
CA VAL A 16 -3.65 -2.98 -11.13
C VAL A 16 -2.61 -3.40 -10.10
N TYR A 17 -1.45 -3.84 -10.58
CA TYR A 17 -0.30 -4.14 -9.74
C TYR A 17 0.68 -2.97 -9.78
N GLN A 18 1.18 -2.59 -8.60
CA GLN A 18 2.13 -1.50 -8.43
C GLN A 18 3.19 -1.91 -7.42
N SER A 19 4.42 -1.48 -7.64
CA SER A 19 5.48 -1.56 -6.64
C SER A 19 5.33 -0.38 -5.70
N LEU A 20 4.90 -0.62 -4.47
CA LEU A 20 4.86 0.35 -3.39
C LEU A 20 6.26 0.45 -2.78
N ILE A 21 6.88 1.62 -2.93
CA ILE A 21 8.26 1.86 -2.53
C ILE A 21 8.26 2.78 -1.32
N LEU A 22 9.02 2.40 -0.30
CA LEU A 22 9.33 3.27 0.83
C LEU A 22 10.83 3.57 0.84
N THR A 23 11.16 4.85 0.67
CA THR A 23 12.53 5.34 0.73
C THR A 23 12.83 5.90 2.13
N ASN A 24 13.98 5.55 2.69
CA ASN A 24 14.48 6.19 3.90
C ASN A 24 14.93 7.63 3.56
N SER A 25 14.08 8.60 3.88
CA SER A 25 14.37 10.03 3.72
C SER A 25 14.97 10.68 4.96
N GLY A 26 15.27 9.89 6.01
CA GLY A 26 15.90 10.38 7.23
C GLY A 26 17.43 10.42 7.11
N SER A 27 18.09 10.76 8.22
CA SER A 27 19.55 10.83 8.32
C SER A 27 20.20 9.60 8.96
N ALA A 28 19.41 8.70 9.53
CA ALA A 28 19.88 7.47 10.18
C ALA A 28 19.33 6.22 9.46
N PRO A 29 20.04 5.07 9.50
CA PRO A 29 19.51 3.81 9.02
C PRO A 29 18.22 3.40 9.75
N CYS A 30 17.31 2.72 9.04
CA CYS A 30 16.10 2.14 9.63
C CYS A 30 15.85 0.73 9.09
N ILE A 31 15.00 -0.03 9.78
CA ILE A 31 14.65 -1.40 9.38
C ILE A 31 13.25 -1.40 8.77
N LEU A 32 13.09 -2.14 7.68
CA LEU A 32 11.78 -2.58 7.16
C LEU A 32 11.73 -4.10 7.15
N LYS A 33 10.74 -4.67 7.84
CA LYS A 33 10.53 -6.12 7.88
C LYS A 33 9.05 -6.45 7.91
N GLY A 34 8.58 -7.28 6.98
CA GLY A 34 7.17 -7.67 6.95
C GLY A 34 6.33 -6.88 5.95
N PHE A 35 5.06 -6.68 6.29
CA PHE A 35 4.03 -6.18 5.39
C PHE A 35 3.58 -4.79 5.82
N PRO A 36 3.57 -3.79 4.92
CA PRO A 36 2.98 -2.51 5.26
C PRO A 36 1.46 -2.66 5.43
N GLY A 37 0.90 -1.96 6.40
CA GLY A 37 -0.55 -1.71 6.43
C GLY A 37 -0.88 -0.71 5.35
N VAL A 38 -1.88 -0.98 4.51
CA VAL A 38 -2.29 -0.05 3.44
C VAL A 38 -3.81 0.12 3.48
N SER A 39 -4.28 1.37 3.41
CA SER A 39 -5.71 1.68 3.35
C SER A 39 -5.97 2.81 2.36
N LEU A 40 -7.10 2.77 1.67
CA LEU A 40 -7.60 3.92 0.91
C LEU A 40 -8.17 4.96 1.88
N VAL A 41 -7.91 6.24 1.63
CA VAL A 41 -8.39 7.36 2.47
C VAL A 41 -8.92 8.51 1.61
N SER A 42 -9.86 9.29 2.16
CA SER A 42 -10.39 10.49 1.50
C SER A 42 -9.48 11.71 1.65
N SER A 43 -8.55 11.70 2.60
CA SER A 43 -7.55 12.76 2.78
C SER A 43 -6.33 12.22 3.56
N PRO A 44 -5.20 12.94 3.59
CA PRO A 44 -4.00 12.51 4.33
C PRO A 44 -4.27 12.19 5.81
N THR A 45 -5.20 12.92 6.44
CA THR A 45 -5.61 12.75 7.85
C THR A 45 -6.97 12.09 8.03
N GLY A 46 -7.67 11.73 6.95
CA GLY A 46 -9.01 11.13 6.99
C GLY A 46 -9.01 9.70 7.53
N ALA A 47 -10.18 9.20 7.91
CA ALA A 47 -10.33 7.78 8.27
C ALA A 47 -10.11 6.87 7.04
N PRO A 48 -9.66 5.62 7.24
CA PRO A 48 -9.72 4.58 6.21
C PRO A 48 -11.12 4.43 5.62
N ILE A 49 -11.19 4.19 4.31
CA ILE A 49 -12.41 3.85 3.60
C ILE A 49 -12.38 2.35 3.31
N GLY A 50 -13.31 1.61 3.92
CA GLY A 50 -13.46 0.18 3.68
C GLY A 50 -12.33 -0.66 4.26
N ALA A 51 -12.12 -1.82 3.65
CA ALA A 51 -11.12 -2.77 4.10
C ALA A 51 -9.68 -2.27 3.90
N PRO A 52 -8.77 -2.53 4.87
CA PRO A 52 -7.34 -2.42 4.62
C PRO A 52 -6.87 -3.54 3.68
N ALA A 53 -5.61 -3.45 3.24
CA ALA A 53 -4.99 -4.47 2.42
C ALA A 53 -4.80 -5.79 3.19
N ASP A 54 -5.19 -6.89 2.55
CA ASP A 54 -4.87 -8.23 3.02
C ASP A 54 -3.43 -8.61 2.65
N ARG A 55 -2.78 -9.35 3.53
CA ARG A 55 -1.39 -9.79 3.33
C ARG A 55 -1.35 -10.98 2.38
N GLU A 56 -0.55 -10.88 1.34
CA GLU A 56 -0.24 -11.98 0.42
C GLU A 56 1.06 -12.67 0.86
N THR A 57 0.95 -13.89 1.38
CA THR A 57 2.05 -14.59 2.05
C THR A 57 2.90 -15.46 1.12
N ALA A 58 2.69 -15.39 -0.20
CA ALA A 58 3.48 -16.14 -1.18
C ALA A 58 4.99 -15.89 -1.08
N LYS A 59 5.42 -14.68 -0.66
CA LYS A 59 6.83 -14.35 -0.42
C LYS A 59 7.10 -14.16 1.07
N PRO A 60 8.15 -14.80 1.62
CA PRO A 60 8.51 -14.60 3.00
C PRO A 60 9.05 -13.18 3.22
N PRO A 61 8.77 -12.56 4.39
CA PRO A 61 9.32 -11.27 4.73
C PRO A 61 10.83 -11.37 4.98
N VAL A 62 11.57 -10.40 4.45
CA VAL A 62 13.00 -10.21 4.73
C VAL A 62 13.20 -8.97 5.59
N GLU A 63 14.30 -8.96 6.35
CA GLU A 63 14.73 -7.78 7.08
C GLU A 63 15.59 -6.91 6.18
N LEU A 64 15.17 -5.66 5.98
CA LEU A 64 15.87 -4.69 5.14
C LEU A 64 16.42 -3.58 6.02
N LEU A 65 17.74 -3.50 6.14
CA LEU A 65 18.41 -2.34 6.71
C LEU A 65 18.56 -1.29 5.61
N LEU A 66 17.82 -0.19 5.73
CA LEU A 66 17.84 0.91 4.77
C LEU A 66 18.66 2.08 5.31
N LYS A 67 19.80 2.37 4.67
CA LYS A 67 20.55 3.62 4.87
C LYS A 67 19.77 4.81 4.30
N PRO A 68 20.11 6.05 4.70
CA PRO A 68 19.57 7.25 4.05
C PRO A 68 19.64 7.15 2.51
N GLY A 69 18.49 7.31 1.85
CA GLY A 69 18.34 7.19 0.40
C GLY A 69 18.02 5.78 -0.12
N GLU A 70 18.25 4.72 0.65
CA GLU A 70 17.89 3.35 0.26
C GLU A 70 16.38 3.11 0.39
N SER A 71 15.87 2.09 -0.31
CA SER A 71 14.45 1.81 -0.42
C SER A 71 14.14 0.33 -0.33
N GLY A 72 12.98 0.01 0.25
CA GLY A 72 12.33 -1.30 0.11
C GLY A 72 11.10 -1.19 -0.77
N ALA A 73 10.71 -2.30 -1.42
CA ALA A 73 9.54 -2.37 -2.27
C ALA A 73 8.60 -3.52 -1.84
N ALA A 74 7.30 -3.27 -1.91
CA ALA A 74 6.25 -4.27 -1.69
C ALA A 74 5.26 -4.22 -2.86
N VAL A 75 4.80 -5.37 -3.35
CA VAL A 75 3.82 -5.40 -4.44
C VAL A 75 2.43 -5.14 -3.88
N LEU A 76 1.85 -4.01 -4.26
CA LEU A 76 0.47 -3.63 -3.96
C LEU A 76 -0.41 -3.98 -5.16
N ARG A 77 -1.46 -4.77 -4.92
CA ARG A 77 -2.54 -5.00 -5.87
C ARG A 77 -3.76 -4.19 -5.47
N TYR A 78 -4.32 -3.45 -6.41
CA TYR A 78 -5.63 -2.81 -6.29
C TYR A 78 -6.59 -3.42 -7.31
N THR A 79 -7.70 -3.97 -6.83
CA THR A 79 -8.82 -4.44 -7.65
C THR A 79 -9.87 -3.33 -7.73
N GLN A 80 -10.37 -3.06 -8.93
CA GLN A 80 -11.33 -1.98 -9.17
C GLN A 80 -12.64 -2.23 -8.40
N ALA A 81 -13.06 -1.23 -7.62
CA ALA A 81 -14.30 -1.28 -6.83
C ALA A 81 -15.55 -1.59 -7.67
N GLY A 82 -15.58 -1.17 -8.95
CA GLY A 82 -16.70 -1.40 -9.86
C GLY A 82 -16.93 -2.87 -10.26
N LEU A 83 -16.01 -3.77 -9.91
CA LEU A 83 -16.20 -5.22 -10.12
C LEU A 83 -17.09 -5.86 -9.06
N TYR A 84 -17.38 -5.16 -7.96
CA TYR A 84 -18.15 -5.66 -6.83
C TYR A 84 -19.54 -5.02 -6.80
N PRO A 85 -20.64 -5.79 -6.98
CA PRO A 85 -22.00 -5.24 -7.06
C PRO A 85 -22.52 -4.72 -5.71
N ASP A 86 -22.03 -5.27 -4.60
CA ASP A 86 -22.32 -4.87 -3.22
C ASP A 86 -21.44 -3.70 -2.74
N CYS A 87 -20.64 -3.13 -3.66
CA CYS A 87 -19.73 -2.07 -3.34
C CYS A 87 -20.34 -0.68 -3.57
N LYS A 88 -20.56 0.06 -2.48
CA LYS A 88 -20.77 1.50 -2.56
C LYS A 88 -19.43 2.19 -2.83
N ARG A 89 -19.25 2.63 -4.07
CA ARG A 89 -18.06 3.34 -4.54
C ARG A 89 -17.96 4.73 -3.91
N VAL A 90 -16.77 5.07 -3.42
CA VAL A 90 -16.46 6.36 -2.80
C VAL A 90 -15.10 6.85 -3.32
N PRO A 91 -14.94 8.13 -3.68
CA PRO A 91 -13.65 8.64 -4.13
C PRO A 91 -12.62 8.62 -2.98
N ALA A 92 -11.46 8.03 -3.25
CA ALA A 92 -10.28 8.11 -2.40
C ALA A 92 -9.22 9.00 -3.03
N THR A 93 -8.53 9.79 -2.21
CA THR A 93 -7.48 10.71 -2.67
C THR A 93 -6.09 10.07 -2.64
N GLY A 94 -5.94 8.94 -1.96
CA GLY A 94 -4.68 8.23 -1.88
C GLY A 94 -4.70 7.04 -0.93
N PHE A 95 -3.50 6.54 -0.64
CA PHE A 95 -3.27 5.51 0.34
C PHE A 95 -2.64 6.10 1.60
N ARG A 96 -3.11 5.63 2.76
CA ARG A 96 -2.35 5.68 4.00
C ARG A 96 -1.57 4.38 4.14
N ILE A 97 -0.26 4.51 4.36
CA ILE A 97 0.68 3.39 4.44
C ILE A 97 1.32 3.41 5.83
N TYR A 98 1.28 2.28 6.52
CA TYR A 98 1.89 2.05 7.82
C TYR A 98 3.09 1.13 7.64
N PRO A 99 4.33 1.64 7.75
CA PRO A 99 5.52 0.80 7.73
C PRO A 99 5.52 -0.16 8.94
N PRO A 100 6.01 -1.41 8.82
CA PRO A 100 5.93 -2.41 9.90
C PRO A 100 6.58 -2.00 11.22
N GLU A 101 7.72 -1.30 11.15
CA GLU A 101 8.54 -0.92 12.31
C GLU A 101 8.36 0.56 12.70
N ASP A 102 7.44 1.28 12.06
CA ASP A 102 7.18 2.69 12.32
C ASP A 102 5.74 2.87 12.83
N THR A 103 5.58 3.53 13.97
CA THR A 103 4.25 3.87 14.50
C THR A 103 3.54 4.95 13.67
N GLY A 104 4.29 5.69 12.84
CA GLY A 104 3.76 6.71 11.95
C GLY A 104 3.24 6.15 10.63
N SER A 105 2.21 6.79 10.07
CA SER A 105 1.77 6.53 8.71
C SER A 105 2.31 7.56 7.73
N VAL A 106 2.57 7.14 6.50
CA VAL A 106 2.86 8.04 5.38
C VAL A 106 1.70 8.05 4.38
N PHE A 107 1.51 9.17 3.71
CA PHE A 107 0.45 9.33 2.71
C PHE A 107 1.03 9.33 1.30
N LEU A 108 0.39 8.58 0.41
CA LEU A 108 0.68 8.58 -1.01
C LEU A 108 -0.55 9.06 -1.78
N ALA A 109 -0.44 10.25 -2.39
CA ALA A 109 -1.50 10.79 -3.23
C ALA A 109 -1.69 9.92 -4.48
N GLN A 110 -2.84 9.27 -4.59
CA GLN A 110 -3.20 8.46 -5.74
C GLN A 110 -4.71 8.29 -5.82
N LYS A 111 -5.35 9.02 -6.74
CA LYS A 111 -6.81 8.95 -6.91
C LYS A 111 -7.25 7.54 -7.31
N ARG A 112 -8.21 6.98 -6.57
CA ARG A 112 -8.81 5.66 -6.77
C ARG A 112 -10.26 5.67 -6.32
N GLU A 113 -11.02 4.68 -6.76
CA GLU A 113 -12.33 4.39 -6.21
C GLU A 113 -12.16 3.40 -5.06
N ALA A 114 -12.61 3.77 -3.87
CA ALA A 114 -12.68 2.86 -2.74
C ALA A 114 -14.05 2.18 -2.67
N CYS A 115 -14.13 1.16 -1.82
CA CYS A 115 -15.38 0.56 -1.40
C CYS A 115 -15.67 0.93 0.03
N SER A 116 -16.84 1.47 0.37
CA SER A 116 -17.18 1.71 1.78
C SER A 116 -17.59 0.44 2.54
N ASN A 117 -17.79 -0.68 1.84
CA ASN A 117 -18.11 -1.97 2.45
C ASN A 117 -16.80 -2.67 2.88
N GLU A 118 -16.60 -2.83 4.19
CA GLU A 118 -15.38 -3.42 4.78
C GLU A 118 -15.22 -4.93 4.54
N ALA A 119 -16.28 -5.60 4.09
CA ALA A 119 -16.22 -6.99 3.65
C ALA A 119 -15.57 -7.13 2.26
N VAL A 120 -15.61 -6.08 1.43
CA VAL A 120 -15.03 -6.10 0.08
C VAL A 120 -13.55 -5.76 0.15
N LYS A 121 -12.71 -6.73 -0.19
CA LYS A 121 -11.24 -6.60 -0.17
C LYS A 121 -10.74 -6.14 -1.54
N LEU A 122 -10.44 -4.85 -1.65
CA LEU A 122 -9.90 -4.28 -2.89
C LEU A 122 -8.37 -4.34 -2.96
N LEU A 123 -7.70 -4.50 -1.82
CA LEU A 123 -6.25 -4.35 -1.72
C LEU A 123 -5.61 -5.65 -1.23
N THR A 124 -4.53 -6.07 -1.88
CA THR A 124 -3.60 -7.04 -1.31
C THR A 124 -2.18 -6.49 -1.36
N ILE A 125 -1.35 -6.93 -0.41
CA ILE A 125 0.01 -6.42 -0.25
C ILE A 125 0.98 -7.55 0.08
N GLU A 126 2.08 -7.63 -0.66
CA GLU A 126 3.18 -8.55 -0.36
C GLU A 126 4.11 -7.97 0.72
N ALA A 127 5.00 -8.81 1.25
CA ALA A 127 6.05 -8.36 2.16
C ALA A 127 7.08 -7.49 1.44
N PHE A 128 7.73 -6.58 2.18
CA PHE A 128 8.86 -5.81 1.66
C PHE A 128 10.01 -6.72 1.23
N GLN A 129 10.57 -6.39 0.08
CA GLN A 129 11.78 -6.96 -0.51
C GLN A 129 12.76 -5.83 -0.84
N ALA A 130 14.03 -6.19 -1.07
CA ALA A 130 15.00 -5.23 -1.58
C ALA A 130 14.52 -4.70 -2.94
N ARG A 131 14.62 -3.38 -3.14
CA ARG A 131 14.25 -2.70 -4.39
C ARG A 131 15.41 -2.72 -5.38
#